data_AF-A0A258R936-F1
#
_entry.id   AF-A0A258R936-F1
#
_cell.length_a   1.000
_cell.length_b   1.000
_cell.length_c   1.000
_cell.angle_alpha   90.00
_cell.angle_beta   90.00
_cell.angle_gamma   90.00
#
_symmetry.space_group_name_H-M   'P 1'
#
loop_
_entity.id
_entity.type
_entity.pdbx_description
1 polymer ?
#
loop_
_entity_poly.entity_id
_entity_poly.type
_entity_poly.pdbx_seq_one_letter_code
_entity_poly.pdbx_strand_id
1 'polypeptide(L)'
;HQDTWDDDGTRVDHGTMITRAVKDGLIRVDRSVQVGIRTHAPETYGIDVLHGFDAAELGPHGIIHHIRERVGDAPVYLTFDIDALDPAFAPGTGTPVCGGLTSREALMTVGGLGALNLKGFDVVEVSPPYDHAEITALAGASLAATYLCLLAQRKAQGLSIAL
;
A
#
# COMPACT_ATOMS: atom_id res chain seq x y z
N HIS A 1 0.88 0.92 -8.35
CA HIS A 1 1.11 2.08 -9.25
C HIS A 1 0.66 3.39 -8.58
N GLN A 2 0.68 4.57 -9.22
CA GLN A 2 0.09 5.79 -8.59
C GLN A 2 -1.45 5.80 -8.68
N ASP A 3 -2.01 5.18 -9.72
CA ASP A 3 -3.46 5.05 -9.93
C ASP A 3 -4.24 6.37 -9.95
N THR A 4 -3.50 7.45 -10.26
CA THR A 4 -3.96 8.82 -10.39
C THR A 4 -4.02 9.27 -11.86
N TRP A 5 -4.19 8.34 -12.80
CA TRP A 5 -4.46 8.71 -14.19
C TRP A 5 -5.81 9.43 -14.34
N ASP A 6 -5.97 10.14 -15.45
CA ASP A 6 -7.19 10.87 -15.76
C ASP A 6 -8.42 9.96 -15.75
N ASP A 7 -9.45 10.42 -15.04
CA ASP A 7 -10.71 9.72 -14.88
C ASP A 7 -11.88 10.61 -15.29
N ASP A 8 -12.70 10.13 -16.22
CA ASP A 8 -13.88 10.83 -16.75
C ASP A 8 -15.18 10.52 -15.97
N GLY A 9 -15.11 9.66 -14.95
CA GLY A 9 -16.27 9.27 -14.14
C GLY A 9 -17.06 8.08 -14.72
N THR A 10 -16.80 7.67 -15.96
CA THR A 10 -17.55 6.62 -16.66
C THR A 10 -16.77 5.31 -16.77
N ARG A 11 -15.44 5.39 -16.84
CA ARG A 11 -14.55 4.24 -16.90
C ARG A 11 -14.50 3.51 -15.54
N VAL A 12 -14.41 2.18 -15.59
CA VAL A 12 -14.07 1.32 -14.44
C VAL A 12 -12.69 0.76 -14.70
N ASP A 13 -11.68 1.28 -14.00
CA ASP A 13 -10.28 1.01 -14.30
C ASP A 13 -9.40 1.22 -13.07
N HIS A 14 -8.56 0.22 -12.79
CA HIS A 14 -7.70 0.15 -11.61
C HIS A 14 -6.54 1.16 -11.62
N GLY A 15 -6.29 1.88 -12.72
CA GLY A 15 -5.29 2.96 -12.77
C GLY A 15 -5.87 4.35 -12.50
N THR A 16 -7.17 4.46 -12.18
CA THR A 16 -7.89 5.74 -12.07
C THR A 16 -8.67 5.93 -10.77
N MET A 17 -8.80 4.89 -9.95
CA MET A 17 -9.69 4.94 -8.77
C MET A 17 -9.18 5.89 -7.69
N ILE A 18 -7.86 6.17 -7.60
CA ILE A 18 -7.34 7.18 -6.67
C ILE A 18 -7.71 8.59 -7.15
N THR A 19 -7.63 8.87 -8.46
CA THR A 19 -8.17 10.13 -9.02
C THR A 19 -9.64 10.31 -8.64
N ARG A 20 -10.46 9.25 -8.78
CA ARG A 20 -11.87 9.31 -8.38
C ARG A 20 -12.04 9.59 -6.89
N ALA A 21 -11.28 8.89 -6.03
CA ALA A 21 -11.32 9.10 -4.59
C ALA A 21 -10.92 10.52 -4.17
N VAL A 22 -9.96 11.15 -4.88
CA VAL A 22 -9.61 12.56 -4.68
C VAL A 22 -10.77 13.47 -5.12
N LYS A 23 -11.30 13.28 -6.34
CA LYS A 23 -12.38 14.12 -6.89
C LYS A 23 -13.67 14.05 -6.04
N ASP A 24 -13.97 12.88 -5.49
CA ASP A 24 -15.14 12.64 -4.64
C ASP A 24 -14.90 13.05 -3.17
N GLY A 25 -13.70 13.51 -2.82
CA GLY A 25 -13.36 13.95 -1.46
C GLY A 25 -13.31 12.82 -0.43
N LEU A 26 -13.05 11.59 -0.86
CA LEU A 26 -13.02 10.40 0.01
C LEU A 26 -11.71 10.26 0.78
N ILE A 27 -10.62 10.79 0.23
CA ILE A 27 -9.29 10.77 0.87
C ILE A 27 -8.77 12.17 1.11
N ARG A 28 -7.98 12.32 2.18
CA ARG A 28 -7.28 13.56 2.46
C ARG A 28 -5.89 13.53 1.85
N VAL A 29 -5.70 14.21 0.73
CA VAL A 29 -4.40 14.24 0.04
C VAL A 29 -3.26 14.73 0.95
N ASP A 30 -3.52 15.68 1.87
CA ASP A 30 -2.54 16.20 2.84
C ASP A 30 -2.09 15.16 3.89
N ARG A 31 -2.80 14.04 4.02
CA ARG A 31 -2.50 12.92 4.93
C ARG A 31 -2.39 11.57 4.22
N SER A 32 -2.26 11.59 2.90
CA SER A 32 -2.02 10.40 2.09
C SER A 32 -0.55 10.34 1.68
N VAL A 33 -0.03 9.12 1.61
CA VAL A 33 1.30 8.78 1.09
C VAL A 33 1.21 7.53 0.21
N GLN A 34 1.89 7.54 -0.93
CA GLN A 34 2.11 6.39 -1.78
C GLN A 34 3.56 5.95 -1.67
N VAL A 35 3.79 4.65 -1.47
CA VAL A 35 5.13 4.10 -1.22
C VAL A 35 5.49 3.10 -2.31
N GLY A 36 6.73 3.16 -2.77
CA GLY A 36 7.25 2.20 -3.74
C GLY A 36 6.95 2.58 -5.19
N ILE A 37 6.48 3.81 -5.44
CA ILE A 37 6.08 4.25 -6.78
C ILE A 37 7.27 4.25 -7.75
N ARG A 38 7.10 3.55 -8.87
CA ARG A 38 8.10 3.40 -9.93
C ARG A 38 7.49 3.51 -11.34
N THR A 39 6.33 4.17 -11.40
CA THR A 39 5.67 4.63 -12.63
C THR A 39 5.32 6.10 -12.46
N HIS A 40 4.92 6.75 -13.56
CA HIS A 40 4.62 8.18 -13.58
C HIS A 40 3.21 8.40 -14.15
N ALA A 41 2.33 8.94 -13.32
CA ALA A 41 1.05 9.53 -13.70
C ALA A 41 1.17 11.07 -13.69
N PRO A 42 0.37 11.79 -14.49
CA PRO A 42 0.52 13.24 -14.65
C PRO A 42 0.37 14.05 -13.36
N GLU A 43 -0.48 13.59 -12.44
CA GLU A 43 -0.84 14.32 -11.23
C GLU A 43 -0.71 13.43 -9.99
N THR A 44 -0.23 14.02 -8.89
CA THR A 44 -0.28 13.39 -7.55
C THR A 44 -1.46 13.90 -6.73
N TYR A 45 -2.10 14.99 -7.17
CA TYR A 45 -3.12 15.72 -6.40
C TYR A 45 -2.67 16.19 -5.01
N GLY A 46 -1.35 16.31 -4.79
CA GLY A 46 -0.78 16.66 -3.49
C GLY A 46 -0.64 15.48 -2.52
N ILE A 47 -0.91 14.25 -2.96
CA ILE A 47 -0.52 13.03 -2.27
C ILE A 47 1.00 12.97 -2.25
N ASP A 48 1.56 12.64 -1.09
CA ASP A 48 3.00 12.47 -0.94
C ASP A 48 3.46 11.17 -1.61
N VAL A 49 4.57 11.19 -2.32
CA VAL A 49 5.05 10.05 -3.10
C VAL A 49 6.47 9.71 -2.67
N LEU A 50 6.64 8.55 -2.07
CA LEU A 50 7.92 7.95 -1.79
C LEU A 50 8.24 6.95 -2.91
N HIS A 51 9.13 7.35 -3.82
CA HIS A 51 9.50 6.55 -4.99
C HIS A 51 10.26 5.27 -4.61
N GLY A 52 10.23 4.27 -5.48
CA GLY A 52 10.75 2.91 -5.21
C GLY A 52 12.20 2.87 -4.76
N PHE A 53 13.09 3.61 -5.44
CA PHE A 53 14.51 3.63 -5.06
C PHE A 53 14.77 4.39 -3.77
N ASP A 54 14.06 5.51 -3.54
CA ASP A 54 14.15 6.24 -2.27
C ASP A 54 13.62 5.38 -1.10
N ALA A 55 12.53 4.63 -1.32
CA ALA A 55 11.99 3.69 -0.34
C ALA A 55 13.02 2.60 0.01
N ALA A 56 13.74 2.08 -1.00
CA ALA A 56 14.79 1.09 -0.79
C ALA A 56 15.97 1.65 0.00
N GLU A 57 16.39 2.89 -0.27
CA GLU A 57 17.46 3.57 0.48
C GLU A 57 17.08 3.85 1.94
N LEU A 58 15.84 4.26 2.19
CA LEU A 58 15.31 4.46 3.54
C LEU A 58 15.19 3.16 4.33
N GLY A 59 14.87 2.07 3.63
CA GLY A 59 14.52 0.78 4.23
C GLY A 59 13.25 0.84 5.09
N PRO A 60 12.85 -0.30 5.70
CA PRO A 60 11.55 -0.41 6.37
C PRO A 60 11.33 0.61 7.48
N HIS A 61 12.35 0.86 8.31
CA HIS A 61 12.25 1.82 9.41
C HIS A 61 12.07 3.26 8.93
N GLY A 62 12.78 3.66 7.87
CA GLY A 62 12.64 4.97 7.27
C GLY A 62 11.28 5.14 6.62
N ILE A 63 10.78 4.13 5.90
CA ILE A 63 9.43 4.11 5.33
C ILE A 63 8.37 4.28 6.43
N ILE A 64 8.46 3.51 7.52
CA ILE A 64 7.53 3.61 8.66
C ILE A 64 7.53 5.03 9.24
N HIS A 65 8.72 5.61 9.43
CA HIS A 65 8.84 6.97 9.96
C HIS A 65 8.18 7.99 9.02
N HIS A 66 8.50 7.93 7.73
CA HIS A 66 7.95 8.79 6.68
C HIS A 66 6.41 8.73 6.63
N ILE A 67 5.84 7.51 6.64
CA ILE A 67 4.39 7.31 6.72
C ILE A 67 3.82 7.99 7.96
N ARG A 68 4.41 7.76 9.14
CA ARG A 68 3.93 8.31 10.41
C ARG A 68 3.93 9.83 10.43
N GLU A 69 4.98 10.47 9.90
CA GLU A 69 5.05 11.92 9.81
C GLU A 69 3.96 12.49 8.90
N ARG A 70 3.71 11.84 7.75
CA ARG A 70 2.69 12.28 6.82
C ARG A 70 1.27 12.15 7.39
N VAL A 71 0.92 10.97 7.90
CA VAL A 71 -0.46 10.66 8.30
C VAL A 71 -0.83 11.24 9.68
N GLY A 72 0.14 11.38 10.59
CA GLY A 72 -0.09 11.81 11.98
C GLY A 72 -1.14 10.94 12.70
N ASP A 73 -2.08 11.58 13.38
CA ASP A 73 -3.17 10.90 14.11
C ASP A 73 -4.44 10.66 13.28
N ALA A 74 -4.40 10.96 11.98
CA ALA A 74 -5.55 10.80 11.08
C ALA A 74 -6.01 9.33 11.03
N PRO A 75 -7.30 9.05 10.81
CA PRO A 75 -7.76 7.70 10.49
C PRO A 75 -7.09 7.20 9.20
N VAL A 76 -6.49 6.02 9.24
CA VAL A 76 -5.71 5.45 8.14
C VAL A 76 -6.41 4.23 7.56
N TYR A 77 -6.62 4.22 6.25
CA TYR A 77 -6.88 3.01 5.48
C TYR A 77 -5.59 2.61 4.76
N LEU A 78 -5.19 1.34 4.87
CA LEU A 78 -3.98 0.82 4.23
C LEU A 78 -4.39 -0.11 3.07
N THR A 79 -4.22 0.34 1.84
CA THR A 79 -4.34 -0.53 0.66
C THR A 79 -2.96 -1.03 0.25
N PHE A 80 -2.82 -2.33 -0.02
CA PHE A 80 -1.57 -2.94 -0.46
C PHE A 80 -1.76 -3.64 -1.81
N ASP A 81 -1.30 -2.98 -2.87
CA ASP A 81 -1.11 -3.61 -4.17
C ASP A 81 0.10 -4.57 -4.14
N ILE A 82 -0.11 -5.84 -4.46
CA ILE A 82 0.97 -6.83 -4.44
C ILE A 82 2.07 -6.50 -5.46
N ASP A 83 1.77 -5.72 -6.49
CA ASP A 83 2.73 -5.23 -7.49
C ASP A 83 3.71 -4.18 -6.94
N ALA A 84 3.50 -3.73 -5.69
CA ALA A 84 4.48 -2.96 -4.94
C ALA A 84 5.73 -3.79 -4.58
N LEU A 85 5.64 -5.12 -4.61
CA LEU A 85 6.78 -6.02 -4.53
C LEU A 85 7.48 -6.14 -5.89
N ASP A 86 8.78 -6.44 -5.88
CA ASP A 86 9.48 -6.78 -7.12
C ASP A 86 8.89 -8.06 -7.75
N PRO A 87 8.86 -8.20 -9.09
CA PRO A 87 8.40 -9.43 -9.75
C PRO A 87 9.15 -10.70 -9.30
N ALA A 88 10.35 -10.58 -8.73
CA ALA A 88 11.04 -11.71 -8.09
C ALA A 88 10.27 -12.28 -6.87
N PHE A 89 9.42 -11.49 -6.23
CA PHE A 89 8.63 -11.87 -5.04
C PHE A 89 7.12 -11.91 -5.31
N ALA A 90 6.63 -11.19 -6.32
CA ALA A 90 5.22 -11.17 -6.72
C ALA A 90 5.06 -11.32 -8.26
N PRO A 91 5.48 -12.45 -8.86
CA PRO A 91 5.30 -12.67 -10.29
C PRO A 91 3.82 -12.75 -10.72
N GLY A 92 2.93 -13.14 -9.80
CA GLY A 92 1.51 -13.33 -10.01
C GLY A 92 0.69 -12.05 -9.90
N THR A 93 0.93 -11.07 -10.76
CA THR A 93 0.17 -9.82 -10.83
C THR A 93 -0.02 -9.35 -12.28
N GLY A 94 -1.01 -8.49 -12.54
CA GLY A 94 -1.37 -8.03 -13.89
C GLY A 94 -0.39 -7.01 -14.49
N THR A 95 0.27 -6.21 -13.65
CA THR A 95 1.11 -5.06 -14.06
C THR A 95 2.50 -5.10 -13.40
N PRO A 96 3.34 -6.12 -13.63
CA PRO A 96 4.63 -6.23 -12.96
C PRO A 96 5.60 -5.10 -13.35
N VAL A 97 6.26 -4.49 -12.35
CA VAL A 97 7.29 -3.45 -12.54
C VAL A 97 8.54 -3.75 -11.72
N CYS A 98 9.68 -3.92 -12.42
CA CYS A 98 10.99 -4.24 -11.81
C CYS A 98 11.50 -3.15 -10.87
N GLY A 99 12.39 -3.54 -9.95
CA GLY A 99 13.03 -2.63 -8.97
C GLY A 99 12.15 -2.40 -7.75
N GLY A 100 11.38 -3.40 -7.35
CA GLY A 100 10.42 -3.30 -6.27
C GLY A 100 10.93 -3.68 -4.88
N LEU A 101 10.02 -3.59 -3.91
CA LEU A 101 10.30 -4.01 -2.54
C LEU A 101 10.48 -5.54 -2.48
N THR A 102 11.33 -5.99 -1.56
CA THR A 102 11.33 -7.40 -1.15
C THR A 102 10.11 -7.69 -0.27
N SER A 103 9.65 -8.95 -0.26
CA SER A 103 8.57 -9.38 0.64
C SER A 103 8.91 -9.13 2.12
N ARG A 104 10.19 -9.25 2.48
CA ARG A 104 10.69 -8.94 3.83
C ARG A 104 10.50 -7.47 4.19
N GLU A 105 10.86 -6.54 3.30
CA GLU A 105 10.71 -5.10 3.55
C GLU A 105 9.24 -4.70 3.71
N ALA A 106 8.36 -5.26 2.87
CA ALA A 106 6.93 -5.04 2.97
C ALA A 106 6.36 -5.53 4.32
N LEU A 107 6.69 -6.77 4.73
CA LEU A 107 6.24 -7.34 6.00
C LEU A 107 6.78 -6.55 7.21
N MET A 108 8.05 -6.14 7.18
CA MET A 108 8.63 -5.29 8.23
C MET A 108 7.94 -3.92 8.30
N THR A 109 7.67 -3.32 7.14
CA THR A 109 7.00 -2.02 7.03
C THR A 109 5.59 -2.10 7.61
N VAL A 110 4.75 -3.00 7.08
CA VAL A 110 3.37 -3.18 7.55
C VAL A 110 3.34 -3.53 9.04
N GLY A 111 4.18 -4.46 9.48
CA GLY A 111 4.30 -4.85 10.90
C GLY A 111 4.70 -3.70 11.83
N GLY A 112 5.33 -2.64 11.31
CA GLY A 112 5.69 -1.45 12.07
C GLY A 112 4.59 -0.38 12.20
N LEU A 113 3.44 -0.56 11.54
CA LEU A 113 2.37 0.44 11.49
C LEU A 113 1.34 0.33 12.62
N GLY A 114 1.52 -0.56 13.59
CA GLY A 114 0.54 -0.82 14.66
C GLY A 114 0.14 0.39 15.52
N ALA A 115 1.02 1.40 15.59
CA ALA A 115 0.77 2.65 16.32
C ALA A 115 -0.22 3.59 15.61
N LEU A 116 -0.46 3.42 14.31
CA LEU A 116 -1.37 4.26 13.53
C LEU A 116 -2.84 4.04 13.90
N ASN A 117 -3.70 5.02 13.61
CA ASN A 117 -5.15 4.92 13.78
C ASN A 117 -5.80 4.14 12.62
N LEU A 118 -5.47 2.84 12.51
CA LEU A 118 -5.90 1.95 11.43
C LEU A 118 -7.43 1.73 11.44
N LYS A 119 -8.07 1.91 10.29
CA LYS A 119 -9.52 1.78 10.06
C LYS A 119 -9.89 0.69 9.06
N GLY A 120 -8.96 0.20 8.27
CA GLY A 120 -9.21 -0.82 7.26
C GLY A 120 -7.94 -1.19 6.51
N PHE A 121 -8.02 -2.34 5.84
CA PHE A 121 -6.92 -2.89 5.06
C PHE A 121 -7.43 -3.75 3.92
N ASP A 122 -6.76 -3.69 2.79
CA ASP A 122 -6.91 -4.65 1.70
C ASP A 122 -5.54 -5.09 1.14
N VAL A 123 -5.54 -6.24 0.48
CA VAL A 123 -4.46 -6.68 -0.42
C VAL A 123 -5.09 -6.94 -1.77
N VAL A 124 -4.55 -6.32 -2.82
CA VAL A 124 -5.13 -6.36 -4.17
C VAL A 124 -4.13 -6.91 -5.20
N GLU A 125 -4.61 -7.14 -6.42
CA GLU A 125 -3.81 -7.47 -7.61
C GLU A 125 -3.04 -8.79 -7.59
N VAL A 126 -3.35 -9.69 -6.65
CA VAL A 126 -2.92 -11.09 -6.76
C VAL A 126 -3.66 -11.73 -7.94
N SER A 127 -2.91 -12.18 -8.93
CA SER A 127 -3.38 -12.87 -10.13
C SER A 127 -2.81 -14.29 -10.21
N PRO A 128 -3.52 -15.30 -9.68
CA PRO A 128 -3.06 -16.70 -9.66
C PRO A 128 -2.60 -17.28 -11.00
N PRO A 129 -3.20 -16.93 -12.16
CA PRO A 129 -2.71 -17.42 -13.46
C PRO A 129 -1.27 -17.05 -13.81
N TYR A 130 -0.73 -15.98 -13.22
CA TYR A 130 0.65 -15.54 -13.41
C TYR A 130 1.56 -15.94 -12.24
N ASP A 131 1.01 -16.51 -11.17
CA ASP A 131 1.78 -16.83 -9.98
C ASP A 131 2.66 -18.06 -10.21
N HIS A 132 3.82 -18.07 -9.56
CA HIS A 132 4.77 -19.17 -9.65
C HIS A 132 4.93 -19.82 -8.29
N ALA A 133 4.52 -21.09 -8.15
CA ALA A 133 4.55 -21.82 -6.89
C ALA A 133 3.87 -21.07 -5.73
N GLU A 134 2.78 -20.35 -6.04
CA GLU A 134 1.94 -19.62 -5.08
C GLU A 134 2.67 -18.55 -4.26
N ILE A 135 3.87 -18.10 -4.67
CA ILE A 135 4.67 -17.18 -3.85
C ILE A 135 4.01 -15.80 -3.73
N THR A 136 3.27 -15.36 -4.74
CA THR A 136 2.54 -14.09 -4.70
C THR A 136 1.34 -14.19 -3.78
N ALA A 137 0.56 -15.28 -3.89
CA ALA A 137 -0.54 -15.56 -2.99
C ALA A 137 -0.07 -15.71 -1.53
N LEU A 138 1.07 -16.38 -1.30
CA LEU A 138 1.69 -16.53 0.01
C LEU A 138 2.14 -15.18 0.59
N ALA A 139 2.72 -14.30 -0.22
CA ALA A 139 3.08 -12.95 0.18
C ALA A 139 1.82 -12.14 0.59
N GLY A 140 0.78 -12.17 -0.23
CA GLY A 140 -0.50 -11.51 0.07
C GLY A 140 -1.16 -12.04 1.35
N ALA A 141 -1.21 -13.36 1.53
CA ALA A 141 -1.72 -13.98 2.76
C ALA A 141 -0.89 -13.59 3.99
N SER A 142 0.43 -13.49 3.86
CA SER A 142 1.33 -13.09 4.94
C SER A 142 1.12 -11.62 5.34
N LEU A 143 0.87 -10.73 4.38
CA LEU A 143 0.53 -9.33 4.64
C LEU A 143 -0.82 -9.21 5.37
N ALA A 144 -1.84 -9.93 4.92
CA ALA A 144 -3.14 -9.98 5.59
C ALA A 144 -3.04 -10.52 7.03
N ALA A 145 -2.30 -11.62 7.23
CA ALA A 145 -2.05 -12.16 8.56
C ALA A 145 -1.30 -11.16 9.46
N THR A 146 -0.31 -10.45 8.90
CA THR A 146 0.43 -9.41 9.62
C THR A 146 -0.51 -8.30 10.08
N TYR A 147 -1.40 -7.79 9.22
CA TYR A 147 -2.39 -6.78 9.60
C TYR A 147 -3.33 -7.28 10.71
N LEU A 148 -3.81 -8.53 10.63
CA LEU A 148 -4.64 -9.13 11.69
C LEU A 148 -3.90 -9.20 13.04
N CYS A 149 -2.60 -9.52 13.03
CA CYS A 149 -1.76 -9.48 14.23
C CYS A 149 -1.66 -8.07 14.82
N LEU A 150 -1.60 -7.02 14.00
CA LEU A 150 -1.62 -5.62 14.47
C LEU A 150 -2.95 -5.29 15.14
N LEU A 151 -4.08 -5.70 14.57
CA LEU A 151 -5.39 -5.52 15.20
C LEU A 151 -5.47 -6.24 16.56
N ALA A 152 -4.96 -7.47 16.63
CA ALA A 152 -4.90 -8.22 17.89
C ALA A 152 -4.04 -7.51 18.95
N GLN A 153 -2.87 -6.98 18.57
CA GLN A 153 -2.00 -6.21 19.45
C GLN A 153 -2.69 -4.94 19.96
N ARG A 154 -3.35 -4.20 19.08
CA ARG A 154 -4.11 -2.99 19.44
C ARG A 154 -5.23 -3.30 20.42
N LYS A 155 -5.99 -4.37 20.16
CA LYS A 155 -7.04 -4.84 21.07
C LYS A 155 -6.47 -5.20 22.45
N ALA A 156 -5.33 -5.89 22.50
CA ALA A 156 -4.66 -6.25 23.75
C ALA A 156 -4.17 -5.02 24.55
N GLN A 157 -3.88 -3.92 23.86
CA GLN A 157 -3.52 -2.63 24.46
C GLN A 157 -4.74 -1.76 24.84
N GLY A 158 -5.97 -2.25 24.64
CA GLY A 158 -7.19 -1.49 24.91
C GLY A 158 -7.49 -0.40 23.87
N LEU A 159 -6.81 -0.40 22.73
CA LEU A 159 -7.07 0.53 21.64
C LEU A 159 -8.29 0.08 20.82
N SER A 160 -9.02 1.05 20.27
CA SER A 160 -10.10 0.76 19.33
C SER A 160 -9.57 0.07 18.06
N ILE A 161 -10.27 -1.01 17.68
CA ILE A 161 -10.13 -1.69 16.39
C ILE A 161 -11.38 -1.42 15.57
N ALA A 162 -11.22 -1.11 14.28
CA ALA A 162 -12.31 -1.18 13.32
C ALA A 162 -12.35 -2.61 12.78
N LEU A 163 -13.52 -3.25 12.84
CA LEU A 163 -13.80 -4.56 12.27
C LEU A 163 -14.87 -4.39 11.19
#